data_AF-A0A9E2R062-F1
#
_entry.id   AF-A0A9E2R062-F1
#
_cell.length_a   1.000
_cell.length_b   1.000
_cell.length_c   1.000
_cell.angle_alpha   90.00
_cell.angle_beta   90.00
_cell.angle_gamma   90.00
#
_symmetry.space_group_name_H-M   'P 1'
#
loop_
_entity.id
_entity.type
_entity.pdbx_description
1 polymer ?
#
loop_
_entity_poly.entity_id
_entity_poly.type
_entity_poly.pdbx_seq_one_letter_code
_entity_poly.pdbx_strand_id
1 'polypeptide(L)'
;VGPTVEDCARRIVEARRRGSSVILLYGAHLLRNGAALLLERMLARGWLTHLATNGAGTIHDWEYAWLGRSTESVRANVATGTFGTWDETGRNIHLALLAGGLRGEGYGRALGRFIAEDGVTLPTVEELEAALRAQPGDALAPARADLLQAMCRHRLAAGRHVVEHRWKQASILAQAFRHQVPLTVHPGIGYDIIANHPMFDGAVIGRAGAVDFRLFGRGVEGLDGGVVLSVGSAIMAPQVFEKSLSCVNNLRRQAGREVVRGHSIYVVDLQEGGGWDWSHGEPPKTSPAYYLRFCKSFARMGGAMYYSCCDNVTFLHHLVRQLSGM
;
A
#
# COMPACT_ATOMS: atom_id res chain seq x y z
N VAL A 1 4.57 -10.91 -23.16
CA VAL A 1 4.52 -11.10 -21.69
C VAL A 1 5.36 -12.29 -21.22
N GLY A 2 5.29 -13.46 -21.86
CA GLY A 2 6.00 -14.70 -21.43
C GLY A 2 7.47 -14.52 -21.00
N PRO A 3 8.37 -14.02 -21.86
CA PRO A 3 9.79 -13.86 -21.51
C PRO A 3 10.03 -12.91 -20.34
N THR A 4 9.25 -11.83 -20.23
CA THR A 4 9.34 -10.86 -19.13
C THR A 4 8.89 -11.49 -17.80
N VAL A 5 7.85 -12.32 -17.81
CA VAL A 5 7.36 -13.01 -16.61
C VAL A 5 8.35 -14.07 -16.15
N GLU A 6 8.93 -14.84 -17.06
CA GLU A 6 9.96 -15.84 -16.75
C GLU A 6 11.20 -15.20 -16.13
N ASP A 7 11.69 -14.10 -16.71
CA ASP A 7 12.78 -13.32 -16.13
C ASP A 7 12.40 -12.79 -14.73
N CYS A 8 11.20 -12.23 -14.59
CA CYS A 8 10.70 -11.75 -13.30
C CYS A 8 10.66 -12.85 -12.23
N ALA A 9 10.13 -14.03 -12.55
CA ALA A 9 10.06 -15.16 -11.64
C ALA A 9 11.47 -15.58 -11.17
N ARG A 10 12.40 -15.74 -12.13
CA ARG A 10 13.80 -16.07 -11.83
C ARG A 10 14.44 -15.04 -10.91
N ARG A 11 14.28 -13.74 -11.20
CA ARG A 11 14.85 -12.67 -10.36
C ARG A 11 14.25 -12.61 -8.97
N ILE A 12 12.96 -12.91 -8.81
CA ILE A 12 12.32 -13.04 -7.51
C ILE A 12 12.96 -14.19 -6.73
N VAL A 13 13.08 -15.39 -7.31
CA VAL A 13 13.71 -16.54 -6.64
C VAL A 13 15.13 -16.22 -6.21
N GLU A 14 15.93 -15.61 -7.09
CA GLU A 14 17.30 -15.24 -6.76
C GLU A 14 17.38 -14.13 -5.68
N ALA A 15 16.51 -13.12 -5.73
CA ALA A 15 16.41 -12.10 -4.71
C ALA A 15 16.07 -12.71 -3.35
N ARG A 16 15.08 -13.62 -3.30
CA ARG A 16 14.73 -14.35 -2.07
C ARG A 16 15.88 -15.21 -1.56
N ARG A 17 16.62 -15.90 -2.44
CA ARG A 17 17.82 -16.68 -2.07
C ARG A 17 18.91 -15.81 -1.43
N ARG A 18 19.04 -14.55 -1.84
CA ARG A 18 19.98 -13.57 -1.29
C ARG A 18 19.48 -12.86 -0.02
N GLY A 19 18.20 -13.02 0.32
CA GLY A 19 17.55 -12.24 1.37
C GLY A 19 17.18 -10.82 0.95
N SER A 20 17.28 -10.48 -0.34
CA SER A 20 16.93 -9.17 -0.89
C SER A 20 15.40 -8.95 -0.87
N SER A 21 15.02 -7.68 -0.87
CA SER A 21 13.62 -7.26 -0.93
C SER A 21 12.98 -7.59 -2.28
N VAL A 22 11.72 -8.02 -2.21
CA VAL A 22 10.79 -8.14 -3.34
C VAL A 22 9.55 -7.32 -3.00
N ILE A 23 9.43 -6.16 -3.62
CA ILE A 23 8.43 -5.14 -3.30
C ILE A 23 7.35 -5.14 -4.38
N LEU A 24 6.07 -5.27 -3.99
CA LEU A 24 4.92 -5.08 -4.88
C LEU A 24 4.19 -3.79 -4.55
N LEU A 25 4.24 -2.81 -5.45
CA LEU A 25 3.40 -1.63 -5.45
C LEU A 25 2.21 -1.85 -6.39
N TYR A 26 1.00 -1.59 -5.92
CA TYR A 26 -0.20 -1.82 -6.72
C TYR A 26 -1.22 -0.69 -6.60
N GLY A 27 -2.15 -0.64 -7.55
CA GLY A 27 -3.31 0.25 -7.54
C GLY A 27 -4.61 -0.49 -7.23
N ALA A 28 -5.65 0.28 -6.95
CA ALA A 28 -6.93 -0.20 -6.44
C ALA A 28 -7.63 -1.27 -7.34
N HIS A 29 -7.42 -1.20 -8.65
CA HIS A 29 -7.99 -2.16 -9.62
C HIS A 29 -7.44 -3.58 -9.48
N LEU A 30 -6.24 -3.76 -8.91
CA LEU A 30 -5.68 -5.09 -8.70
C LEU A 30 -6.59 -5.95 -7.83
N LEU A 31 -7.12 -5.35 -6.77
CA LEU A 31 -8.08 -6.00 -5.88
C LEU A 31 -9.43 -6.22 -6.58
N ARG A 32 -9.96 -5.21 -7.28
CA ARG A 32 -11.25 -5.31 -7.99
C ARG A 32 -11.26 -6.44 -9.03
N ASN A 33 -10.10 -6.75 -9.62
CA ASN A 33 -9.95 -7.81 -10.60
C ASN A 33 -9.77 -9.20 -9.97
N GLY A 34 -9.75 -9.32 -8.63
CA GLY A 34 -9.72 -10.61 -7.93
C GLY A 34 -8.32 -11.15 -7.62
N ALA A 35 -7.29 -10.31 -7.58
CA ALA A 35 -5.90 -10.75 -7.34
C ALA A 35 -5.61 -11.22 -5.90
N ALA A 36 -6.54 -11.04 -4.94
CA ALA A 36 -6.29 -11.28 -3.52
C ALA A 36 -5.74 -12.68 -3.22
N LEU A 37 -6.32 -13.73 -3.82
CA LEU A 37 -5.88 -15.12 -3.61
C LEU A 37 -4.52 -15.42 -4.27
N LEU A 38 -4.18 -14.75 -5.36
CA LEU A 38 -2.85 -14.87 -5.97
C LEU A 38 -1.80 -14.26 -5.05
N LEU A 39 -2.08 -13.07 -4.52
CA LEU A 39 -1.18 -12.39 -3.60
C LEU A 39 -1.06 -13.13 -2.28
N GLU A 40 -2.15 -13.67 -1.74
CA GLU A 40 -2.11 -14.56 -0.57
C GLU A 40 -1.10 -15.68 -0.78
N ARG A 41 -1.17 -16.38 -1.92
CA ARG A 41 -0.23 -17.46 -2.25
C ARG A 41 1.21 -16.96 -2.32
N MET A 42 1.45 -15.78 -2.90
CA MET A 42 2.79 -15.19 -2.97
C MET A 42 3.33 -14.81 -1.59
N LEU A 43 2.47 -14.35 -0.68
CA LEU A 43 2.82 -14.07 0.72
C LEU A 43 3.14 -15.35 1.47
N ALA A 44 2.27 -16.36 1.38
CA ALA A 44 2.44 -17.65 2.05
C ALA A 44 3.72 -18.39 1.60
N ARG A 45 4.13 -18.21 0.34
CA ARG A 45 5.37 -18.78 -0.20
C ARG A 45 6.61 -17.90 0.06
N GLY A 46 6.44 -16.75 0.70
CA GLY A 46 7.53 -15.82 1.00
C GLY A 46 8.18 -15.20 -0.24
N TRP A 47 7.46 -15.12 -1.37
CA TRP A 47 7.96 -14.51 -2.61
C TRP A 47 7.91 -12.98 -2.57
N LEU A 48 7.01 -12.40 -1.78
CA LEU A 48 6.92 -10.97 -1.53
C LEU A 48 7.46 -10.65 -0.13
N THR A 49 8.18 -9.54 0.00
CA THR A 49 8.70 -9.05 1.28
C THR A 49 8.05 -7.74 1.72
N HIS A 50 7.42 -7.02 0.80
CA HIS A 50 6.76 -5.75 1.07
C HIS A 50 5.66 -5.49 0.04
N LEU A 51 4.54 -4.93 0.48
CA LEU A 51 3.46 -4.46 -0.38
C LEU A 51 3.20 -2.98 -0.15
N ALA A 52 2.82 -2.25 -1.19
CA ALA A 52 2.43 -0.85 -1.06
C ALA A 52 1.22 -0.52 -1.94
N THR A 53 0.28 0.27 -1.40
CA THR A 53 -0.92 0.73 -2.12
C THR A 53 -1.25 2.19 -1.77
N ASN A 54 -2.21 2.79 -2.47
CA ASN A 54 -2.85 4.06 -2.09
C ASN A 54 -4.13 3.83 -1.26
N GLY A 55 -4.74 4.91 -0.77
CA GLY A 55 -5.98 4.83 0.02
C GLY A 55 -7.16 4.26 -0.77
N ALA A 56 -7.29 4.56 -2.07
CA ALA A 56 -8.28 3.88 -2.94
C ALA A 56 -8.19 2.35 -2.88
N GLY A 57 -6.98 1.79 -2.83
CA GLY A 57 -6.81 0.34 -2.66
C GLY A 57 -7.36 -0.17 -1.32
N THR A 58 -7.23 0.59 -0.25
CA THR A 58 -7.70 0.18 1.09
C THR A 58 -9.20 0.28 1.26
N ILE A 59 -9.84 1.24 0.57
CA ILE A 59 -11.30 1.37 0.49
C ILE A 59 -11.90 0.08 -0.07
N HIS A 60 -11.46 -0.35 -1.26
CA HIS A 60 -11.96 -1.59 -1.82
C HIS A 60 -11.58 -2.82 -0.98
N ASP A 61 -10.38 -2.84 -0.39
CA ASP A 61 -9.92 -3.98 0.43
C ASP A 61 -10.83 -4.19 1.64
N TRP A 62 -11.21 -3.10 2.29
CA TRP A 62 -12.18 -3.10 3.37
C TRP A 62 -13.59 -3.49 2.89
N GLU A 63 -14.09 -2.87 1.82
CA GLU A 63 -15.43 -3.14 1.26
C GLU A 63 -15.59 -4.60 0.82
N TYR A 64 -14.59 -5.18 0.16
CA TYR A 64 -14.64 -6.59 -0.23
C TYR A 64 -14.59 -7.51 0.99
N ALA A 65 -13.78 -7.22 2.00
CA ALA A 65 -13.71 -8.05 3.19
C ALA A 65 -15.01 -8.03 4.00
N TRP A 66 -15.67 -6.87 4.06
CA TRP A 66 -16.88 -6.67 4.85
C TRP A 66 -18.17 -6.98 4.09
N LEU A 67 -18.30 -6.57 2.83
CA LEU A 67 -19.53 -6.64 2.01
C LEU A 67 -19.44 -7.64 0.85
N GLY A 68 -18.24 -8.12 0.50
CA GLY A 68 -18.04 -9.02 -0.64
C GLY A 68 -18.11 -8.34 -2.01
N ARG A 69 -18.27 -7.01 -2.06
CA ARG A 69 -18.32 -6.20 -3.28
C ARG A 69 -17.87 -4.77 -3.01
N SER A 70 -17.40 -4.08 -4.05
CA SER A 70 -17.19 -2.64 -4.03
C SER A 70 -18.49 -1.90 -4.35
N THR A 71 -18.76 -0.79 -3.66
CA THR A 71 -19.94 0.07 -3.93
C THR A 71 -19.63 1.27 -4.81
N GLU A 72 -18.35 1.49 -5.10
CA GLU A 72 -17.88 2.67 -5.81
C GLU A 72 -18.27 2.70 -7.31
N SER A 73 -19.10 3.70 -7.67
CA SER A 73 -19.35 4.09 -9.06
C SER A 73 -19.22 5.60 -9.22
N VAL A 74 -18.06 6.06 -9.70
CA VAL A 74 -17.79 7.48 -9.96
C VAL A 74 -18.88 8.09 -10.86
N ARG A 75 -19.19 7.39 -11.97
CA ARG A 75 -20.16 7.84 -12.98
C ARG A 75 -21.55 8.07 -12.38
N ALA A 76 -21.99 7.20 -11.48
CA ALA A 76 -23.34 7.28 -10.91
C ALA A 76 -23.43 8.29 -9.76
N ASN A 77 -22.35 8.49 -9.00
CA ASN A 77 -22.45 9.11 -7.68
C ASN A 77 -21.88 10.53 -7.59
N VAL A 78 -20.95 10.93 -8.49
CA VAL A 78 -20.31 12.26 -8.38
C VAL A 78 -21.31 13.39 -8.62
N ALA A 79 -22.08 13.31 -9.70
CA ALA A 79 -23.04 14.35 -10.08
C ALA A 79 -24.18 14.51 -9.05
N THR A 80 -24.42 13.49 -8.22
CA THR A 80 -25.46 13.48 -7.19
C THR A 80 -24.92 13.78 -5.79
N GLY A 81 -23.61 14.00 -5.63
CA GLY A 81 -22.97 14.27 -4.34
C GLY A 81 -22.89 13.08 -3.39
N THR A 82 -23.12 11.86 -3.89
CA THR A 82 -23.11 10.61 -3.10
C THR A 82 -21.82 9.80 -3.26
N PHE A 83 -20.88 10.32 -4.06
CA PHE A 83 -19.60 9.64 -4.27
C PHE A 83 -18.73 9.77 -3.03
N GLY A 84 -18.35 8.63 -2.47
CA GLY A 84 -17.46 8.59 -1.31
C GLY A 84 -18.14 8.83 0.03
N THR A 85 -19.47 8.86 0.09
CA THR A 85 -20.23 9.22 1.30
C THR A 85 -20.70 8.01 2.11
N TRP A 86 -20.07 6.85 1.93
CA TRP A 86 -20.38 5.62 2.69
C TRP A 86 -19.85 5.75 4.12
N ASP A 87 -20.75 5.88 5.10
CA ASP A 87 -20.39 6.01 6.52
C ASP A 87 -19.64 4.77 6.99
N GLU A 88 -20.07 3.56 6.59
CA GLU A 88 -19.45 2.32 7.05
C GLU A 88 -17.97 2.24 6.63
N THR A 89 -17.65 2.49 5.35
CA THR A 89 -16.27 2.48 4.86
C THR A 89 -15.43 3.58 5.52
N GLY A 90 -15.96 4.81 5.55
CA GLY A 90 -15.27 5.95 6.14
C GLY A 90 -15.03 5.77 7.63
N ARG A 91 -16.08 5.55 8.41
CA ARG A 91 -16.02 5.35 9.87
C ARG A 91 -15.06 4.26 10.27
N ASN A 92 -15.14 3.08 9.65
CA ASN A 92 -14.35 1.92 10.08
C ASN A 92 -12.87 2.05 9.73
N ILE A 93 -12.53 2.64 8.58
CA ILE A 93 -11.14 2.95 8.26
C ILE A 93 -10.58 3.97 9.25
N HIS A 94 -11.30 5.05 9.56
CA HIS A 94 -10.83 6.02 10.56
C HIS A 94 -10.69 5.40 11.95
N LEU A 95 -11.65 4.56 12.36
CA LEU A 95 -11.62 3.85 13.62
C LEU A 95 -10.38 2.93 13.73
N ALA A 96 -10.07 2.20 12.65
CA ALA A 96 -8.88 1.36 12.56
C ALA A 96 -7.60 2.18 12.76
N LEU A 97 -7.49 3.35 12.13
CA LEU A 97 -6.31 4.21 12.19
C LEU A 97 -6.16 4.92 13.54
N LEU A 98 -7.26 5.40 14.13
CA LEU A 98 -7.28 5.97 15.47
C LEU A 98 -6.78 4.95 16.50
N ALA A 99 -7.31 3.74 16.47
CA ALA A 99 -6.91 2.68 17.38
C ALA A 99 -5.50 2.15 17.09
N GLY A 100 -5.10 2.06 15.82
CA GLY A 100 -3.74 1.70 15.40
C GLY A 100 -2.69 2.69 15.90
N GLY A 101 -3.05 3.98 15.96
CA GLY A 101 -2.21 5.02 16.51
C GLY A 101 -1.77 4.76 17.95
N LEU A 102 -2.61 4.16 18.79
CA LEU A 102 -2.26 3.79 20.18
C LEU A 102 -1.16 2.74 20.28
N ARG A 103 -0.85 2.04 19.18
CA ARG A 103 0.22 1.03 19.06
C ARG A 103 1.39 1.50 18.19
N GLY A 104 1.36 2.76 17.76
CA GLY A 104 2.33 3.28 16.78
C GLY A 104 2.27 2.59 15.43
N GLU A 105 1.13 1.97 15.09
CA GLU A 105 0.94 1.28 13.81
C GLU A 105 0.75 2.30 12.68
N GLY A 106 1.33 1.99 11.52
CA GLY A 106 1.03 2.68 10.29
C GLY A 106 -0.28 2.20 9.67
N TYR A 107 -0.70 2.85 8.58
CA TYR A 107 -2.03 2.67 8.01
C TYR A 107 -2.29 1.21 7.64
N GLY A 108 -1.40 0.60 6.85
CA GLY A 108 -1.61 -0.76 6.35
C GLY A 108 -1.68 -1.80 7.47
N ARG A 109 -0.83 -1.69 8.50
CA ARG A 109 -0.86 -2.60 9.65
C ARG A 109 -2.12 -2.41 10.50
N ALA A 110 -2.50 -1.16 10.77
CA ALA A 110 -3.69 -0.84 11.56
C ALA A 110 -4.98 -1.37 10.92
N LEU A 111 -5.16 -1.14 9.61
CA LEU A 111 -6.34 -1.62 8.90
C LEU A 111 -6.30 -3.13 8.66
N GLY A 112 -5.14 -3.71 8.34
CA GLY A 112 -4.99 -5.17 8.21
C GLY A 112 -5.32 -5.91 9.51
N ARG A 113 -4.91 -5.38 10.66
CA ARG A 113 -5.33 -5.88 11.97
C ARG A 113 -6.83 -5.78 12.17
N PHE A 114 -7.41 -4.61 11.91
CA PHE A 114 -8.84 -4.35 12.07
C PHE A 114 -9.69 -5.36 11.29
N ILE A 115 -9.32 -5.64 10.03
CA ILE A 115 -10.01 -6.62 9.20
C ILE A 115 -9.77 -8.05 9.72
N ALA A 116 -8.52 -8.39 10.07
CA ALA A 116 -8.18 -9.74 10.52
C ALA A 116 -8.82 -10.13 11.86
N GLU A 117 -8.97 -9.16 12.76
CA GLU A 117 -9.50 -9.32 14.11
C GLU A 117 -11.01 -9.01 14.20
N ASP A 118 -11.70 -8.69 13.10
CA ASP A 118 -13.14 -8.36 13.06
C ASP A 118 -13.52 -7.15 13.92
N GLY A 119 -12.76 -6.05 13.77
CA GLY A 119 -12.98 -4.77 14.44
C GLY A 119 -11.85 -4.40 15.42
N VAL A 120 -12.17 -3.63 16.45
CA VAL A 120 -11.17 -3.12 17.39
C VAL A 120 -11.73 -2.87 18.79
N THR A 121 -10.87 -2.82 19.79
CA THR A 121 -11.22 -2.42 21.16
C THR A 121 -10.64 -1.04 21.46
N LEU A 122 -11.49 -0.11 21.90
CA LEU A 122 -11.07 1.22 22.34
C LEU A 122 -10.95 1.28 23.88
N PRO A 123 -9.96 2.01 24.42
CA PRO A 123 -9.91 2.35 25.84
C PRO A 123 -11.06 3.27 26.23
N THR A 124 -11.25 3.49 27.53
CA THR A 124 -12.19 4.51 28.01
C THR A 124 -11.62 5.93 27.85
N VAL A 125 -12.52 6.92 27.91
CA VAL A 125 -12.14 8.34 27.91
C VAL A 125 -11.23 8.64 29.10
N GLU A 126 -11.58 8.12 30.28
CA GLU A 126 -10.83 8.31 31.53
C GLU A 126 -9.43 7.70 31.45
N GLU A 127 -9.28 6.52 30.82
CA GLU A 127 -7.98 5.90 30.58
C GLU A 127 -7.10 6.77 29.66
N LEU A 128 -7.66 7.32 28.59
CA LEU A 128 -6.92 8.21 27.67
C LEU A 128 -6.50 9.50 28.36
N GLU A 129 -7.41 10.13 29.11
CA GLU A 129 -7.10 11.34 29.87
C GLU A 129 -6.03 11.09 30.94
N ALA A 130 -6.15 9.99 31.69
CA ALA A 130 -5.16 9.62 32.70
C ALA A 130 -3.78 9.38 32.06
N ALA A 131 -3.73 8.67 30.94
CA ALA A 131 -2.48 8.44 30.22
C ALA A 131 -1.85 9.74 29.69
N LEU A 132 -2.66 10.68 29.17
CA LEU A 132 -2.18 11.98 28.71
C LEU A 132 -1.67 12.86 29.86
N ARG A 133 -2.36 12.88 31.01
CA ARG A 133 -1.90 13.60 32.21
C ARG A 133 -0.61 13.00 32.78
N ALA A 134 -0.51 11.67 32.81
CA ALA A 134 0.64 10.98 33.37
C ALA A 134 1.88 11.07 32.47
N GLN A 135 1.71 11.01 31.14
CA GLN A 135 2.81 10.93 30.18
C GLN A 135 2.60 11.87 28.97
N PRO A 136 2.56 13.20 29.18
CA PRO A 136 2.29 14.15 28.10
C PRO A 136 3.41 14.21 27.04
N GLY A 137 4.64 13.81 27.40
CA GLY A 137 5.80 13.76 26.50
C GLY A 137 6.00 12.42 25.78
N ASP A 138 5.14 11.43 25.99
CA ASP A 138 5.26 10.13 25.34
C ASP A 138 4.99 10.24 23.83
N ALA A 139 5.72 9.47 23.02
CA ALA A 139 5.63 9.53 21.56
C ALA A 139 4.22 9.19 21.02
N LEU A 140 3.40 8.48 21.79
CA LEU A 140 2.02 8.13 21.44
C LEU A 140 1.00 9.10 22.05
N ALA A 141 1.41 10.11 22.83
CA ALA A 141 0.50 11.13 23.36
C ALA A 141 -0.34 11.81 22.26
N PRO A 142 0.21 12.19 21.08
CA PRO A 142 -0.63 12.73 20.00
C PRO A 142 -1.72 11.76 19.53
N ALA A 143 -1.41 10.46 19.42
CA ALA A 143 -2.39 9.46 19.02
C ALA A 143 -3.50 9.26 20.07
N ARG A 144 -3.14 9.32 21.36
CA ARG A 144 -4.12 9.28 22.47
C ARG A 144 -5.03 10.50 22.44
N ALA A 145 -4.46 11.68 22.18
CA ALA A 145 -5.23 12.93 22.08
C ALA A 145 -6.19 12.91 20.89
N ASP A 146 -5.76 12.45 19.72
CA ASP A 146 -6.62 12.34 18.54
C ASP A 146 -7.78 11.36 18.78
N LEU A 147 -7.51 10.20 19.39
CA LEU A 147 -8.58 9.25 19.74
C LEU A 147 -9.54 9.83 20.79
N LEU A 148 -9.03 10.48 21.82
CA LEU A 148 -9.87 11.14 22.84
C LEU A 148 -10.80 12.17 22.18
N GLN A 149 -10.25 13.03 21.33
CA GLN A 149 -11.04 14.03 20.60
C GLN A 149 -12.08 13.38 19.69
N ALA A 150 -11.71 12.32 18.97
CA ALA A 150 -12.63 11.58 18.12
C ALA A 150 -13.75 10.91 18.93
N MET A 151 -13.43 10.30 20.08
CA MET A 151 -14.42 9.70 20.98
C MET A 151 -15.40 10.75 21.50
N CYS A 152 -14.93 11.92 21.96
CA CYS A 152 -15.78 12.99 22.42
C CYS A 152 -16.64 13.59 21.30
N ARG A 153 -16.04 13.91 20.15
CA ARG A 153 -16.72 14.58 19.02
C ARG A 153 -17.74 13.68 18.35
N HIS A 154 -17.42 12.40 18.16
CA HIS A 154 -18.26 11.44 17.43
C HIS A 154 -19.00 10.47 18.34
N ARG A 155 -18.92 10.66 19.66
CA ARG A 155 -19.58 9.84 20.69
C ARG A 155 -19.26 8.35 20.51
N LEU A 156 -17.99 8.03 20.23
CA LEU A 156 -17.56 6.64 20.09
C LEU A 156 -17.54 5.97 21.46
N ALA A 157 -18.22 4.84 21.58
CA ALA A 157 -18.21 4.05 22.81
C ALA A 157 -16.82 3.48 23.09
N ALA A 158 -16.46 3.36 24.37
CA ALA A 158 -15.33 2.54 24.78
C ALA A 158 -15.65 1.05 24.60
N GLY A 159 -14.63 0.20 24.67
CA GLY A 159 -14.78 -1.24 24.55
C GLY A 159 -14.79 -1.74 23.10
N ARG A 160 -15.39 -2.91 22.88
CA ARG A 160 -15.27 -3.62 21.61
C ARG A 160 -16.24 -3.08 20.55
N HIS A 161 -15.67 -2.62 19.43
CA HIS A 161 -16.37 -2.35 18.19
C HIS A 161 -16.25 -3.58 17.29
N VAL A 162 -17.33 -4.33 17.15
CA VAL A 162 -17.35 -5.54 16.31
C VAL A 162 -17.72 -5.17 14.88
N VAL A 163 -16.89 -5.59 13.93
CA VAL A 163 -17.16 -5.48 12.49
C VAL A 163 -16.78 -6.81 11.87
N GLU A 164 -17.76 -7.66 11.62
CA GLU A 164 -17.54 -8.99 11.05
C GLU A 164 -17.16 -8.87 9.56
N HIS A 165 -15.95 -9.27 9.20
CA HIS A 165 -15.46 -9.32 7.82
C HIS A 165 -15.61 -10.74 7.26
N ARG A 166 -16.81 -11.06 6.78
CA ARG A 166 -17.19 -12.41 6.30
C ARG A 166 -16.35 -12.90 5.11
N TRP A 167 -15.74 -11.98 4.37
CA TRP A 167 -14.92 -12.25 3.21
C TRP A 167 -13.45 -11.83 3.42
N LYS A 168 -12.94 -11.87 4.66
CA LYS A 168 -11.56 -11.48 4.99
C LYS A 168 -10.46 -12.18 4.17
N GLN A 169 -10.73 -13.35 3.60
CA GLN A 169 -9.85 -14.01 2.61
C GLN A 169 -9.63 -13.18 1.33
N ALA A 170 -10.53 -12.26 1.01
CA ALA A 170 -10.43 -11.34 -0.12
C ALA A 170 -9.63 -10.07 0.20
N SER A 171 -9.23 -9.85 1.47
CA SER A 171 -8.43 -8.67 1.86
C SER A 171 -6.94 -8.96 1.81
N ILE A 172 -6.22 -8.20 0.97
CA ILE A 172 -4.76 -8.23 0.88
C ILE A 172 -4.16 -7.69 2.20
N LEU A 173 -4.77 -6.69 2.83
CA LEU A 173 -4.33 -6.15 4.12
C LEU A 173 -4.38 -7.19 5.24
N ALA A 174 -5.48 -7.94 5.33
CA ALA A 174 -5.64 -9.00 6.32
C ALA A 174 -4.66 -10.16 6.07
N GLN A 175 -4.44 -10.54 4.80
CA GLN A 175 -3.46 -11.59 4.47
C GLN A 175 -2.03 -11.13 4.80
N ALA A 176 -1.65 -9.90 4.46
CA ALA A 176 -0.34 -9.35 4.79
C ALA A 176 -0.11 -9.29 6.31
N PHE A 177 -1.13 -8.87 7.08
CA PHE A 177 -1.09 -8.87 8.54
C PHE A 177 -0.90 -10.28 9.12
N ARG A 178 -1.64 -11.27 8.63
CA ARG A 178 -1.53 -12.68 9.09
C ARG A 178 -0.15 -13.28 8.79
N HIS A 179 0.38 -13.02 7.60
CA HIS A 179 1.70 -13.50 7.17
C HIS A 179 2.87 -12.67 7.73
N GLN A 180 2.59 -11.63 8.54
CA GLN A 180 3.59 -10.68 9.07
C GLN A 180 4.45 -10.03 7.97
N VAL A 181 3.89 -9.85 6.77
CA VAL A 181 4.55 -9.13 5.67
C VAL A 181 4.14 -7.65 5.75
N PRO A 182 5.09 -6.71 5.75
CA PRO A 182 4.78 -5.29 5.70
C PRO A 182 3.90 -4.93 4.49
N LEU A 183 2.77 -4.28 4.76
CA LEU A 183 1.96 -3.60 3.75
C LEU A 183 1.82 -2.14 4.17
N THR A 184 2.26 -1.23 3.30
CA THR A 184 2.23 0.21 3.52
C THR A 184 1.20 0.90 2.64
N VAL A 185 0.51 1.89 3.18
CA VAL A 185 -0.49 2.67 2.47
C VAL A 185 0.00 4.11 2.38
N HIS A 186 -0.05 4.67 1.18
CA HIS A 186 0.36 6.03 0.87
C HIS A 186 -0.89 6.85 0.52
N PRO A 187 -1.63 7.33 1.53
CA PRO A 187 -2.87 8.05 1.31
C PRO A 187 -2.60 9.43 0.72
N GLY A 188 -3.56 9.98 -0.02
CA GLY A 188 -3.58 11.39 -0.36
C GLY A 188 -4.86 12.09 0.03
N ILE A 189 -4.66 13.29 0.57
CA ILE A 189 -5.72 14.17 1.02
C ILE A 189 -6.34 14.83 -0.21
N GLY A 190 -7.67 14.73 -0.34
CA GLY A 190 -8.43 15.32 -1.44
C GLY A 190 -8.61 14.44 -2.67
N TYR A 191 -7.99 13.25 -2.74
CA TYR A 191 -8.30 12.26 -3.78
C TYR A 191 -8.76 10.90 -3.23
N ASP A 192 -8.39 10.53 -2.00
CA ASP A 192 -8.98 9.38 -1.32
C ASP A 192 -10.31 9.79 -0.66
N ILE A 193 -11.40 9.10 -1.00
CA ILE A 193 -12.76 9.47 -0.55
C ILE A 193 -12.94 9.46 0.98
N ILE A 194 -12.10 8.74 1.71
CA ILE A 194 -12.11 8.77 3.18
C ILE A 194 -11.87 10.18 3.73
N ALA A 195 -11.19 11.06 2.98
CA ALA A 195 -10.99 12.45 3.37
C ALA A 195 -12.30 13.27 3.47
N ASN A 196 -13.37 12.80 2.84
CA ASN A 196 -14.68 13.47 2.85
C ASN A 196 -15.55 13.07 4.05
N HIS A 197 -15.15 12.05 4.81
CA HIS A 197 -15.93 11.55 5.93
C HIS A 197 -15.87 12.50 7.14
N PRO A 198 -16.95 12.71 7.91
CA PRO A 198 -16.93 13.60 9.08
C PRO A 198 -15.91 13.27 10.18
N MET A 199 -15.43 12.02 10.24
CA MET A 199 -14.36 11.58 11.15
C MET A 199 -12.94 11.80 10.60
N PHE A 200 -12.80 12.40 9.42
CA PHE A 200 -11.48 12.67 8.85
C PHE A 200 -10.66 13.59 9.76
N ASP A 201 -9.42 13.16 10.00
CA ASP A 201 -8.41 13.93 10.71
C ASP A 201 -7.06 13.79 10.01
N GLY A 202 -6.54 14.92 9.50
CA GLY A 202 -5.27 14.97 8.80
C GLY A 202 -4.08 14.55 9.66
N ALA A 203 -4.12 14.75 10.98
CA ALA A 203 -3.07 14.31 11.90
C ALA A 203 -3.04 12.78 12.02
N VAL A 204 -4.21 12.14 12.06
CA VAL A 204 -4.34 10.67 12.12
C VAL A 204 -3.85 10.04 10.83
N ILE A 205 -4.36 10.50 9.67
CA ILE A 205 -3.96 9.98 8.36
C ILE A 205 -2.48 10.28 8.10
N GLY A 206 -2.02 11.50 8.40
CA GLY A 206 -0.64 11.91 8.22
C GLY A 206 0.34 11.11 9.08
N ARG A 207 0.01 10.87 10.36
CA ARG A 207 0.83 10.02 11.24
C ARG A 207 0.93 8.59 10.72
N ALA A 208 -0.21 7.98 10.36
CA ALA A 208 -0.25 6.62 9.85
C ALA A 208 0.53 6.48 8.53
N GLY A 209 0.36 7.43 7.60
CA GLY A 209 1.11 7.48 6.34
C GLY A 209 2.61 7.73 6.53
N ALA A 210 3.00 8.54 7.52
CA ALA A 210 4.41 8.79 7.84
C ALA A 210 5.10 7.56 8.46
N VAL A 211 4.39 6.75 9.26
CA VAL A 211 4.90 5.44 9.72
C VAL A 211 5.10 4.52 8.52
N ASP A 212 4.11 4.44 7.63
CA ASP A 212 4.16 3.59 6.45
C ASP A 212 5.25 3.99 5.45
N PHE A 213 5.48 5.29 5.23
CA PHE A 213 6.58 5.76 4.39
C PHE A 213 7.96 5.36 4.94
N ARG A 214 8.16 5.48 6.26
CA ARG A 214 9.41 5.02 6.91
C ARG A 214 9.57 3.51 6.80
N LEU A 215 8.49 2.75 6.97
CA LEU A 215 8.51 1.30 6.83
C LEU A 215 8.81 0.87 5.38
N PHE A 216 8.24 1.55 4.40
CA PHE A 216 8.56 1.33 2.98
C PHE A 216 10.04 1.63 2.67
N GLY A 217 10.60 2.67 3.27
CA GLY A 217 12.04 2.96 3.20
C GLY A 217 12.93 1.79 3.66
N ARG A 218 12.50 1.01 4.67
CA ARG A 218 13.22 -0.22 5.07
C ARG A 218 13.17 -1.31 4.00
N GLY A 219 12.03 -1.45 3.31
CA GLY A 219 11.92 -2.34 2.16
C GLY A 219 12.91 -1.96 1.05
N VAL A 220 13.00 -0.66 0.73
CA VAL A 220 13.93 -0.12 -0.26
C VAL A 220 15.40 -0.25 0.18
N GLU A 221 15.68 -0.12 1.47
CA GLU A 221 17.01 -0.32 2.05
C GLU A 221 17.53 -1.77 1.86
N GLY A 222 16.65 -2.77 1.76
CA GLY A 222 17.01 -4.17 1.48
C GLY A 222 17.07 -4.53 -0.01
N LEU A 223 17.04 -3.55 -0.92
CA LEU A 223 16.76 -3.79 -2.35
C LEU A 223 17.99 -4.16 -3.19
N ASP A 224 19.20 -4.25 -2.65
CA ASP A 224 20.37 -4.66 -3.44
C ASP A 224 20.14 -6.04 -4.07
N GLY A 225 20.20 -6.13 -5.40
CA GLY A 225 19.86 -7.35 -6.14
C GLY A 225 18.41 -7.83 -6.01
N GLY A 226 17.51 -6.95 -5.55
CA GLY A 226 16.09 -7.20 -5.30
C GLY A 226 15.18 -6.88 -6.49
N VAL A 227 13.87 -6.97 -6.26
CA VAL A 227 12.85 -6.78 -7.32
C VAL A 227 11.79 -5.78 -6.87
N VAL A 228 11.40 -4.89 -7.78
CA VAL A 228 10.27 -3.98 -7.63
C VAL A 228 9.25 -4.30 -8.71
N LEU A 229 8.01 -4.56 -8.30
CA LEU A 229 6.86 -4.74 -9.16
C LEU A 229 5.95 -3.52 -8.99
N SER A 230 5.60 -2.86 -10.10
CA SER A 230 4.58 -1.82 -10.13
C SER A 230 3.42 -2.32 -11.00
N VAL A 231 2.36 -2.79 -10.38
CA VAL A 231 1.24 -3.47 -11.06
C VAL A 231 -0.03 -2.62 -10.98
N GLY A 232 -0.39 -1.97 -12.10
CA GLY A 232 -1.58 -1.12 -12.21
C GLY A 232 -1.53 0.13 -11.34
N SER A 233 -0.33 0.72 -11.14
CA SER A 233 -0.12 1.90 -10.29
C SER A 233 0.68 2.98 -11.02
N ALA A 234 -0.01 3.85 -11.74
CA ALA A 234 0.61 4.88 -12.57
C ALA A 234 1.07 6.14 -11.80
N ILE A 235 0.58 6.35 -10.56
CA ILE A 235 0.87 7.58 -9.79
C ILE A 235 1.60 7.22 -8.50
N MET A 236 0.94 6.48 -7.59
CA MET A 236 1.49 6.20 -6.26
C MET A 236 2.83 5.46 -6.35
N ALA A 237 2.90 4.36 -7.09
CA ALA A 237 4.09 3.52 -7.14
C ALA A 237 5.37 4.27 -7.57
N PRO A 238 5.41 4.95 -8.73
CA PRO A 238 6.60 5.70 -9.13
C PRO A 238 6.89 6.85 -8.16
N GLN A 239 5.87 7.60 -7.71
CA GLN A 239 6.12 8.76 -6.87
C GLN A 239 6.67 8.37 -5.49
N VAL A 240 6.13 7.33 -4.85
CA VAL A 240 6.62 6.87 -3.55
C VAL A 240 7.99 6.21 -3.66
N PHE A 241 8.20 5.36 -4.66
CA PHE A 241 9.47 4.67 -4.84
C PHE A 241 10.62 5.64 -5.10
N GLU A 242 10.42 6.66 -5.94
CA GLU A 242 11.42 7.69 -6.26
C GLU A 242 11.96 8.39 -5.01
N LYS A 243 11.06 8.87 -4.13
CA LYS A 243 11.45 9.63 -2.95
C LYS A 243 12.07 8.72 -1.90
N SER A 244 11.58 7.50 -1.79
CA SER A 244 12.11 6.50 -0.85
C SER A 244 13.52 6.08 -1.24
N LEU A 245 13.75 5.78 -2.53
CA LEU A 245 15.07 5.42 -3.04
C LEU A 245 16.08 6.56 -2.88
N SER A 246 15.67 7.81 -3.21
CA SER A 246 16.51 8.98 -3.01
C SER A 246 16.88 9.17 -1.53
N CYS A 247 15.91 9.06 -0.62
CA CYS A 247 16.13 9.16 0.81
C CYS A 247 17.08 8.07 1.33
N VAL A 248 16.84 6.81 0.96
CA VAL A 248 17.70 5.67 1.31
C VAL A 248 19.12 5.87 0.80
N ASN A 249 19.30 6.25 -0.46
CA ASN A 249 20.62 6.48 -1.03
C ASN A 249 21.35 7.63 -0.35
N ASN A 250 20.64 8.70 0.03
CA ASN A 250 21.22 9.79 0.81
C ASN A 250 21.71 9.29 2.19
N LEU A 251 20.91 8.49 2.91
CA LEU A 251 21.31 7.92 4.20
C LEU A 251 22.48 6.94 4.06
N ARG A 252 22.49 6.09 3.03
CA ARG A 252 23.63 5.19 2.73
C ARG A 252 24.91 5.97 2.51
N ARG A 253 24.87 7.05 1.73
CA ARG A 253 26.04 7.91 1.48
C ARG A 253 26.56 8.56 2.75
N GLN A 254 25.68 9.06 3.61
CA GLN A 254 26.07 9.61 4.93
C GLN A 254 26.75 8.54 5.81
N ALA A 255 26.37 7.28 5.66
CA ALA A 255 26.98 6.13 6.34
C ALA A 255 28.20 5.53 5.60
N GLY A 256 28.73 6.18 4.56
CA GLY A 256 29.89 5.68 3.81
C GLY A 256 29.60 4.43 2.97
N ARG A 257 28.33 4.13 2.68
CA ARG A 257 27.91 2.98 1.87
C ARG A 257 27.58 3.38 0.44
N GLU A 258 27.72 2.42 -0.47
CA GLU A 258 27.26 2.56 -1.85
C GLU A 258 25.72 2.67 -1.92
N VAL A 259 25.23 3.35 -2.96
CA VAL A 259 23.79 3.42 -3.27
C VAL A 259 23.22 2.05 -3.60
N VAL A 260 21.89 1.90 -3.45
CA VAL A 260 21.16 0.68 -3.85
C VAL A 260 21.47 0.35 -5.31
N ARG A 261 21.82 -0.91 -5.59
CA ARG A 261 22.20 -1.37 -6.94
C ARG A 261 21.74 -2.78 -7.28
N GLY A 262 21.73 -3.09 -8.57
CA GLY A 262 21.44 -4.43 -9.08
C GLY A 262 19.98 -4.86 -8.98
N HIS A 263 19.08 -3.98 -8.53
CA HIS A 263 17.65 -4.24 -8.51
C HIS A 263 17.04 -4.23 -9.91
N SER A 264 15.88 -4.85 -10.05
CA SER A 264 15.10 -4.88 -11.29
C SER A 264 13.69 -4.37 -11.06
N ILE A 265 13.15 -3.65 -12.03
CA ILE A 265 11.86 -2.97 -11.93
C ILE A 265 10.97 -3.51 -13.05
N TYR A 266 9.83 -4.08 -12.69
CA TYR A 266 8.82 -4.54 -13.63
C TYR A 266 7.58 -3.66 -13.49
N VAL A 267 7.28 -2.94 -14.56
CA VAL A 267 6.12 -2.04 -14.65
C VAL A 267 5.07 -2.70 -15.53
N VAL A 268 3.89 -2.93 -14.96
CA VAL A 268 2.79 -3.67 -15.60
C VAL A 268 1.55 -2.78 -15.59
N ASP A 269 1.07 -2.42 -16.77
CA ASP A 269 -0.13 -1.61 -16.94
C ASP A 269 -0.87 -2.02 -18.23
N LEU A 270 -2.17 -1.74 -18.31
CA LEU A 270 -2.96 -1.94 -19.53
C LEU A 270 -2.69 -0.85 -20.58
N GLN A 271 -2.19 0.30 -20.16
CA GLN A 271 -1.85 1.39 -21.06
C GLN A 271 -0.76 0.95 -22.05
N GLU A 272 -0.91 1.30 -23.33
CA GLU A 272 0.18 1.09 -24.29
C GLU A 272 1.40 1.92 -23.88
N GLY A 273 2.60 1.32 -23.95
CA GLY A 273 3.87 1.95 -23.53
C GLY A 273 4.35 3.10 -24.40
N GLY A 274 3.46 3.72 -25.17
CA GLY A 274 3.74 4.85 -26.06
C GLY A 274 4.51 4.48 -27.32
N GLY A 275 4.47 3.19 -27.73
CA GLY A 275 5.23 2.70 -28.88
C GLY A 275 6.75 2.76 -28.70
N TRP A 276 7.23 2.86 -27.45
CA TRP A 276 8.64 2.96 -27.12
C TRP A 276 9.13 1.70 -26.41
N ASP A 277 10.31 1.22 -26.79
CA ASP A 277 11.00 0.15 -26.07
C ASP A 277 11.75 0.73 -24.87
N TRP A 278 11.10 0.67 -23.70
CA TRP A 278 11.64 1.17 -22.45
C TRP A 278 12.89 0.44 -21.95
N SER A 279 13.26 -0.70 -22.55
CA SER A 279 14.55 -1.34 -22.26
C SER A 279 15.75 -0.52 -22.78
N HIS A 280 15.53 0.38 -23.75
CA HIS A 280 16.53 1.32 -24.26
C HIS A 280 16.62 2.63 -23.46
N GLY A 281 15.85 2.76 -22.37
CA GLY A 281 15.85 3.95 -21.51
C GLY A 281 14.83 5.01 -21.90
N GLU A 282 15.06 6.24 -21.44
CA GLU A 282 14.12 7.36 -21.56
C GLU A 282 14.02 7.88 -23.01
N PRO A 283 12.80 8.05 -23.57
CA PRO A 283 12.61 8.60 -24.92
C PRO A 283 12.95 10.10 -25.00
N PRO A 284 13.19 10.65 -26.22
CA PRO A 284 13.40 12.09 -26.40
C PRO A 284 12.14 12.90 -26.09
N LYS A 285 12.29 14.18 -25.72
CA LYS A 285 11.18 15.10 -25.38
C LYS A 285 10.13 15.30 -26.48
N THR A 286 10.51 15.01 -27.73
CA THR A 286 9.66 15.08 -28.92
C THR A 286 8.76 13.85 -29.08
N SER A 287 9.02 12.76 -28.35
CA SER A 287 8.18 11.56 -28.35
C SER A 287 7.03 11.69 -27.34
N PRO A 288 5.79 11.34 -27.68
CA PRO A 288 4.68 11.26 -26.72
C PRO A 288 4.98 10.34 -25.53
N ALA A 289 5.78 9.28 -25.73
CA ALA A 289 6.18 8.35 -24.67
C ALA A 289 6.94 9.04 -23.53
N TYR A 290 7.63 10.17 -23.79
CA TYR A 290 8.29 10.97 -22.76
C TYR A 290 7.32 11.50 -21.69
N TYR A 291 6.04 11.60 -22.01
CA TYR A 291 5.00 12.08 -21.10
C TYR A 291 4.27 10.94 -20.38
N LEU A 292 4.62 9.68 -20.65
CA LEU A 292 4.21 8.53 -19.84
C LEU A 292 4.96 8.53 -18.51
N ARG A 293 4.41 9.27 -17.56
CA ARG A 293 5.12 9.69 -16.35
C ARG A 293 5.59 8.52 -15.49
N PHE A 294 4.81 7.45 -15.37
CA PHE A 294 5.21 6.29 -14.57
C PHE A 294 6.42 5.58 -15.16
N CYS A 295 6.43 5.31 -16.48
CA CYS A 295 7.59 4.71 -17.15
C CYS A 295 8.82 5.60 -17.06
N LYS A 296 8.66 6.88 -17.38
CA LYS A 296 9.75 7.87 -17.29
C LYS A 296 10.33 7.96 -15.88
N SER A 297 9.48 7.99 -14.86
CA SER A 297 9.94 8.02 -13.47
C SER A 297 10.78 6.78 -13.17
N PHE A 298 10.28 5.57 -13.43
CA PHE A 298 11.02 4.33 -13.11
C PHE A 298 12.33 4.21 -13.89
N ALA A 299 12.38 4.64 -15.15
CA ALA A 299 13.59 4.62 -15.97
C ALA A 299 14.75 5.44 -15.38
N ARG A 300 14.46 6.37 -14.46
CA ARG A 300 15.45 7.23 -13.79
C ARG A 300 15.91 6.72 -12.43
N MET A 301 15.36 5.62 -11.94
CA MET A 301 15.58 5.13 -10.57
C MET A 301 16.65 4.03 -10.47
N GLY A 302 17.51 3.92 -11.48
CA GLY A 302 18.53 2.87 -11.57
C GLY A 302 17.91 1.48 -11.68
N GLY A 303 18.79 0.48 -11.82
CA GLY A 303 18.37 -0.90 -12.07
C GLY A 303 17.84 -1.12 -13.50
N ALA A 304 17.59 -2.38 -13.84
CA ALA A 304 17.01 -2.74 -15.13
C ALA A 304 15.49 -2.58 -15.08
N MET A 305 14.90 -1.79 -15.99
CA MET A 305 13.46 -1.60 -16.08
C MET A 305 12.86 -2.43 -17.24
N TYR A 306 11.75 -3.10 -16.97
CA TYR A 306 10.98 -3.86 -17.93
C TYR A 306 9.54 -3.38 -17.93
N TYR A 307 9.02 -2.99 -19.10
CA TYR A 307 7.63 -2.60 -19.27
C TYR A 307 6.83 -3.74 -19.90
N SER A 308 5.65 -4.04 -19.35
CA SER A 308 4.73 -5.01 -19.92
C SER A 308 3.34 -4.40 -20.02
N CYS A 309 2.89 -4.14 -21.25
CA CYS A 309 1.49 -3.83 -21.55
C CYS A 309 0.66 -5.10 -21.35
N CYS A 310 0.04 -5.25 -20.17
CA CYS A 310 -0.67 -6.48 -19.79
C CYS A 310 -1.71 -6.19 -18.71
N ASP A 311 -2.81 -6.94 -18.75
CA ASP A 311 -3.75 -7.00 -17.64
C ASP A 311 -3.05 -7.46 -16.36
N ASN A 312 -3.39 -6.82 -15.24
CA ASN A 312 -2.70 -6.99 -13.98
C ASN A 312 -2.85 -8.41 -13.41
N VAL A 313 -4.04 -9.00 -13.48
CA VAL A 313 -4.35 -10.34 -12.96
C VAL A 313 -3.78 -11.40 -13.88
N THR A 314 -3.83 -11.17 -15.20
CA THR A 314 -3.18 -12.03 -16.19
C THR A 314 -1.67 -12.14 -15.92
N PHE A 315 -1.00 -11.00 -15.74
CA PHE A 315 0.43 -10.97 -15.38
C PHE A 315 0.71 -11.75 -14.09
N LEU A 316 -0.06 -11.51 -13.02
CA LEU A 316 0.12 -12.19 -11.74
C LEU A 316 -0.15 -13.70 -11.82
N HIS A 317 -1.15 -14.14 -12.58
CA HIS A 317 -1.40 -15.57 -12.80
C HIS A 317 -0.20 -16.26 -13.44
N HIS A 318 0.33 -15.67 -14.51
CA HIS A 318 1.52 -16.21 -15.16
C HIS A 318 2.73 -16.20 -14.23
N LEU A 319 2.93 -15.12 -13.47
CA LEU A 319 4.03 -15.00 -12.51
C LEU A 319 3.94 -16.07 -11.42
N VAL A 320 2.78 -16.25 -10.79
CA VAL A 320 2.54 -17.28 -9.78
C VAL A 320 2.75 -18.67 -10.35
N ARG A 321 2.30 -18.93 -11.58
CA ARG A 321 2.52 -20.21 -12.26
C ARG A 321 4.02 -20.49 -12.47
N GLN A 322 4.78 -19.52 -12.95
CA GLN A 322 6.22 -19.66 -13.16
C GLN A 322 6.96 -19.86 -11.83
N LEU A 323 6.67 -19.04 -10.82
CA LEU A 323 7.24 -19.18 -9.48
C LEU A 323 6.92 -20.53 -8.82
N SER A 324 5.75 -21.13 -9.12
CA SER A 324 5.37 -22.44 -8.58
C SER A 324 6.11 -23.61 -9.26
N GLY A 325 6.70 -23.39 -10.43
CA GLY A 325 7.46 -24.39 -11.18
C GLY A 325 8.98 -24.31 -10.96
N MET A 326 9.45 -23.33 -10.20
CA MET A 326 10.86 -23.14 -9.80
C MET A 326 11.08 -23.63 -8.37
#